data_AF-A0A1Q7IDE2-F1
#
_entry.id   AF-A0A1Q7IDE2-F1
#
_cell.length_a   1.000
_cell.length_b   1.000
_cell.length_c   1.000
_cell.angle_alpha   90.00
_cell.angle_beta   90.00
_cell.angle_gamma   90.00
#
_symmetry.space_group_name_H-M   'P 1'
#
loop_
_entity.id
_entity.type
_entity.pdbx_description
1 polymer ?
#
loop_
_entity_poly.entity_id
_entity_poly.type
_entity_poly.pdbx_seq_one_letter_code
_entity_poly.pdbx_strand_id
1 'polypeptide(L)'
;MYDLSDAAFRSFIERYFGKPEDNPQLYADRSPITFVDNIKAPLLIWHRGNDSRCPLQPVQKFADRLNVLGKEYEMNVVWDEGHGFQKTENLARQYKSVVEFLDKKLVQPS
;
A
#
# COMPACT_ATOMS: atom_id res chain seq x y z
N MET A 1 -10.91 -2.01 1.75
CA MET A 1 -10.77 -2.33 0.31
C MET A 1 -12.13 -2.70 -0.28
N TYR A 2 -12.81 -3.73 0.24
CA TYR A 2 -14.14 -4.17 -0.22
C TYR A 2 -15.17 -3.02 -0.37
N ASP A 3 -15.36 -2.22 0.67
CA ASP A 3 -16.35 -1.13 0.65
C ASP A 3 -16.00 -0.02 -0.35
N LEU A 4 -14.73 0.13 -0.70
CA LEU A 4 -14.24 1.15 -1.63
C LEU A 4 -14.18 0.65 -3.08
N SER A 5 -14.47 -0.63 -3.29
CA SER A 5 -14.37 -1.28 -4.60
C SER A 5 -15.63 -1.03 -5.43
N ASP A 6 -15.47 -0.88 -6.74
CA ASP A 6 -16.60 -0.88 -7.67
C ASP A 6 -17.26 -2.28 -7.76
N ALA A 7 -18.39 -2.38 -8.46
CA ALA A 7 -19.13 -3.64 -8.55
C ALA A 7 -18.33 -4.79 -9.20
N ALA A 8 -17.49 -4.47 -10.19
CA ALA A 8 -16.68 -5.47 -10.89
C ALA A 8 -15.58 -6.01 -9.96
N PHE A 9 -14.91 -5.14 -9.22
CA PHE A 9 -13.86 -5.54 -8.30
C PHE A 9 -14.42 -6.19 -7.02
N ARG A 10 -15.60 -5.78 -6.55
CA ARG A 10 -16.33 -6.52 -5.49
C ARG A 10 -16.67 -7.94 -5.94
N SER A 11 -17.15 -8.12 -7.17
CA SER A 11 -17.44 -9.45 -7.72
C SER A 11 -16.19 -10.33 -7.79
N PHE A 12 -15.05 -9.74 -8.14
CA PHE A 12 -13.75 -10.40 -8.06
C PHE A 12 -13.44 -10.81 -6.61
N ILE A 13 -13.53 -9.88 -5.66
CA ILE A 13 -13.24 -10.14 -4.24
C ILE A 13 -14.15 -11.24 -3.69
N GLU A 14 -15.45 -11.17 -3.90
CA GLU A 14 -16.42 -12.18 -3.42
C GLU A 14 -16.17 -13.55 -4.03
N ARG A 15 -15.77 -13.63 -5.31
CA ARG A 15 -15.46 -14.89 -5.98
C ARG A 15 -14.28 -15.63 -5.33
N TYR A 16 -13.26 -14.89 -4.87
CA TYR A 16 -12.03 -15.49 -4.33
C TYR A 16 -11.99 -15.56 -2.80
N PHE A 17 -12.69 -14.65 -2.11
CA PHE A 17 -12.62 -14.48 -0.66
C PHE A 17 -13.98 -14.54 0.04
N GLY A 18 -15.08 -14.65 -0.71
CA GLY A 18 -16.44 -14.49 -0.18
C GLY A 18 -16.72 -13.08 0.32
N LYS A 19 -17.90 -12.85 0.90
CA LYS A 19 -18.22 -11.56 1.51
C LYS A 19 -17.47 -11.40 2.84
N PRO A 20 -17.07 -10.17 3.21
CA PRO A 20 -16.41 -9.93 4.51
C PRO A 20 -17.26 -10.38 5.71
N GLU A 21 -18.58 -10.27 5.61
CA GLU A 21 -19.54 -10.67 6.64
C GLU A 21 -19.52 -12.18 6.90
N ASP A 22 -19.33 -12.97 5.85
CA ASP A 22 -19.30 -14.43 5.91
C ASP A 22 -17.92 -14.95 6.34
N ASN A 23 -16.85 -14.21 6.01
CA ASN A 23 -15.46 -14.63 6.20
C ASN A 23 -14.60 -13.61 6.99
N PRO A 24 -15.03 -13.08 8.15
CA PRO A 24 -14.35 -11.97 8.83
C PRO A 24 -12.90 -12.30 9.21
N GLN A 25 -12.64 -13.53 9.66
CA GLN A 25 -11.28 -13.98 10.01
C GLN A 25 -10.35 -14.01 8.79
N LEU A 26 -10.86 -14.48 7.63
CA LEU A 26 -10.09 -14.55 6.39
C LEU A 26 -9.58 -13.17 5.96
N TYR A 27 -10.45 -12.16 6.10
CA TYR A 27 -10.13 -10.76 5.77
C TYR A 27 -9.17 -10.15 6.79
N ALA A 28 -9.33 -10.44 8.09
CA ALA A 28 -8.39 -10.00 9.12
C ALA A 28 -6.98 -10.57 8.86
N ASP A 29 -6.88 -11.87 8.56
CA ASP A 29 -5.62 -12.58 8.30
C ASP A 29 -4.91 -12.13 7.03
N ARG A 30 -5.66 -11.61 6.04
CA ARG A 30 -5.13 -11.11 4.76
C ARG A 30 -4.98 -9.59 4.70
N SER A 31 -5.27 -8.89 5.79
CA SER A 31 -5.13 -7.43 5.85
C SER A 31 -3.80 -7.07 6.52
N PRO A 32 -2.84 -6.44 5.81
CA PRO A 32 -1.54 -6.09 6.39
C PRO A 32 -1.63 -5.19 7.63
N ILE A 33 -2.67 -4.37 7.73
CA ILE A 33 -2.91 -3.49 8.87
C ILE A 33 -3.11 -4.26 10.19
N THR A 34 -3.58 -5.51 10.14
CA THR A 34 -3.71 -6.39 11.31
C THR A 34 -2.34 -6.71 11.94
N PHE A 35 -1.27 -6.65 11.15
CA PHE A 35 0.07 -7.07 11.54
C PHE A 35 1.08 -5.91 11.56
N VAL A 36 0.61 -4.67 11.44
CA VAL A 36 1.46 -3.47 11.37
C VAL A 36 2.40 -3.32 12.57
N ASP A 37 2.00 -3.78 13.75
CA ASP A 37 2.82 -3.76 14.96
C ASP A 37 4.10 -4.61 14.81
N ASN A 38 4.07 -5.64 13.95
CA ASN A 38 5.16 -6.57 13.69
C ASN A 38 6.23 -6.00 12.73
N ILE A 39 6.01 -4.84 12.12
CA ILE A 39 6.99 -4.20 11.24
C ILE A 39 8.22 -3.81 12.06
N LYS A 40 9.39 -4.29 11.63
CA LYS A 40 10.69 -4.02 12.27
C LYS A 40 11.67 -3.26 11.37
N ALA A 41 11.53 -3.42 10.05
CA ALA A 41 12.38 -2.75 9.08
C ALA A 41 11.74 -1.44 8.63
N PRO A 42 12.54 -0.44 8.22
CA PRO A 42 12.03 0.74 7.53
C PRO A 42 11.25 0.35 6.27
N LEU A 43 10.18 1.08 5.97
CA LEU A 43 9.35 0.83 4.78
C LEU A 43 9.41 1.98 3.78
N LEU A 44 9.48 1.66 2.49
CA LEU A 44 9.20 2.61 1.41
C LEU A 44 7.85 2.23 0.79
N ILE A 45 6.90 3.16 0.81
CA ILE A 45 5.55 3.02 0.25
C ILE A 45 5.43 3.91 -0.97
N TRP A 46 5.05 3.33 -2.11
CA TRP A 46 4.66 4.06 -3.31
C TRP A 46 3.22 3.75 -3.65
N HIS A 47 2.41 4.79 -3.84
CA HIS A 47 1.01 4.63 -4.23
C HIS A 47 0.56 5.66 -5.27
N ARG A 48 -0.55 5.34 -5.92
CA ARG A 48 -1.21 6.13 -6.95
C ARG A 48 -2.46 6.77 -6.40
N GLY A 49 -2.57 8.09 -6.48
CA GLY A 49 -3.71 8.84 -5.94
C GLY A 49 -5.04 8.47 -6.61
N ASN A 50 -5.02 8.24 -7.92
CA ASN A 50 -6.22 7.98 -8.72
C ASN A 50 -6.39 6.49 -9.10
N ASP A 51 -5.79 5.59 -8.33
CA ASP A 51 -5.95 4.15 -8.58
C ASP A 51 -7.33 3.65 -8.13
N SER A 52 -8.22 3.45 -9.10
CA SER A 52 -9.57 2.93 -8.87
C SER A 52 -9.61 1.44 -8.49
N ARG A 53 -8.55 0.67 -8.78
CA ARG A 53 -8.47 -0.76 -8.42
C ARG A 53 -7.91 -0.95 -7.02
N CYS A 54 -6.97 -0.10 -6.62
CA CYS A 54 -6.43 -0.06 -5.27
C CYS A 54 -6.56 1.37 -4.70
N PRO A 55 -7.74 1.73 -4.15
CA PRO A 55 -7.96 3.06 -3.59
C PRO A 55 -6.89 3.43 -2.57
N LEU A 56 -6.54 4.71 -2.47
CA LEU A 56 -5.47 5.20 -1.58
C LEU A 56 -5.79 5.02 -0.08
N GLN A 57 -7.07 5.08 0.31
CA GLN A 57 -7.48 5.16 1.71
C GLN A 57 -6.93 4.04 2.63
N PRO A 58 -6.91 2.75 2.26
CA PRO A 58 -6.29 1.71 3.08
C PRO A 58 -4.79 1.91 3.29
N VAL A 59 -4.08 2.44 2.30
CA VAL A 59 -2.64 2.75 2.40
C VAL A 59 -2.41 3.94 3.34
N GLN A 60 -3.24 4.98 3.25
CA GLN A 60 -3.19 6.10 4.19
C GLN A 60 -3.42 5.63 5.63
N LYS A 61 -4.45 4.80 5.86
CA LYS A 61 -4.73 4.21 7.18
C LYS A 61 -3.55 3.38 7.71
N PHE A 62 -2.86 2.66 6.82
CA PHE A 62 -1.66 1.90 7.18
C PHE A 62 -0.50 2.82 7.57
N ALA A 63 -0.24 3.87 6.79
CA ALA A 63 0.78 4.88 7.08
C ALA A 63 0.51 5.64 8.39
N ASP A 64 -0.74 6.04 8.64
CA ASP A 64 -1.12 6.70 9.89
C ASP A 64 -0.85 5.79 11.10
N ARG A 65 -1.10 4.49 10.95
CA ARG A 65 -0.81 3.51 12.01
C ARG A 65 0.69 3.28 12.20
N LEU A 66 1.49 3.24 11.13
CA LEU A 66 2.96 3.24 11.24
C LEU A 66 3.47 4.45 12.02
N ASN A 67 2.92 5.63 11.72
CA ASN A 67 3.28 6.88 12.38
C ASN A 67 2.93 6.86 13.89
N VAL A 68 1.71 6.41 14.25
CA VAL A 68 1.29 6.26 15.65
C VAL A 68 2.20 5.31 16.43
N LEU A 69 2.73 4.28 15.76
CA LEU A 69 3.64 3.29 16.36
C LEU A 69 5.11 3.71 16.35
N GLY A 70 5.44 4.89 15.82
CA GLY A 70 6.81 5.36 15.66
C GLY A 70 7.66 4.48 14.74
N LYS A 71 7.04 3.80 13.77
CA LYS A 71 7.75 2.97 12.78
C LYS A 71 8.34 3.87 11.70
N GLU A 72 9.58 3.60 11.29
CA GLU A 72 10.21 4.36 10.21
C GLU A 72 9.59 3.99 8.85
N TYR A 73 9.11 5.00 8.12
CA TYR A 73 8.64 4.81 6.74
C TYR A 73 8.80 6.09 5.90
N GLU A 74 8.90 5.89 4.59
CA GLU A 74 8.83 6.94 3.58
C GLU A 74 7.64 6.62 2.66
N MET A 75 6.79 7.61 2.35
CA MET A 75 5.60 7.41 1.50
C MET A 75 5.55 8.45 0.38
N ASN A 76 5.36 7.96 -0.85
CA ASN A 76 5.20 8.78 -2.05
C ASN A 76 3.85 8.47 -2.71
N VAL A 77 3.02 9.50 -2.88
CA VAL A 77 1.75 9.41 -3.61
C VAL A 77 1.85 10.19 -4.92
N VAL A 78 1.58 9.50 -6.03
CA VAL A 78 1.54 10.08 -7.37
C VAL A 78 0.10 10.38 -7.76
N TRP A 79 -0.28 11.65 -7.77
CA TRP A 79 -1.66 12.08 -7.94
C TRP A 79 -2.16 12.15 -9.38
N ASP A 80 -1.26 12.12 -10.36
CA ASP A 80 -1.59 12.29 -11.78
C ASP A 80 -1.65 10.96 -12.55
N GLU A 81 -1.63 9.82 -11.85
CA GLU A 81 -1.69 8.49 -12.44
C GLU A 81 -2.73 7.60 -11.76
N GLY A 82 -3.36 6.72 -12.56
CA GLY A 82 -4.21 5.63 -12.08
C GLY A 82 -3.39 4.37 -11.74
N HIS A 83 -3.99 3.18 -11.90
CA HIS A 83 -3.36 1.90 -11.51
C HIS A 83 -2.03 1.59 -12.23
N GLY A 84 -1.88 1.99 -13.50
CA GLY A 84 -0.65 1.77 -14.29
C GLY A 84 0.32 2.95 -14.26
N PHE A 85 1.61 2.73 -14.51
CA PHE A 85 2.53 3.80 -14.91
C PHE A 85 2.21 4.22 -16.33
N GLN A 86 1.96 5.51 -16.53
CA GLN A 86 1.76 6.10 -17.85
C GLN A 86 2.86 7.10 -18.19
N LYS A 87 3.51 7.69 -17.19
CA LYS A 87 4.57 8.68 -17.39
C LYS A 87 5.93 8.10 -17.02
N THR A 88 6.86 8.12 -17.97
CA THR A 88 8.26 7.71 -17.76
C THR A 88 8.92 8.48 -16.61
N GLU A 89 8.56 9.75 -16.42
CA GLU A 89 9.08 10.58 -15.33
C GLU A 89 8.70 10.03 -13.95
N ASN A 90 7.43 9.66 -13.73
CA ASN A 90 6.99 9.09 -12.47
C ASN A 90 7.63 7.71 -12.22
N LEU A 91 7.85 6.93 -13.28
CA LEU A 91 8.59 5.68 -13.20
C LEU A 91 10.05 5.92 -12.80
N ALA A 92 10.73 6.88 -13.43
CA ALA A 92 12.11 7.24 -13.09
C ALA A 92 12.24 7.74 -11.65
N ARG A 93 11.29 8.58 -11.19
CA ARG A 93 11.21 9.03 -9.79
C ARG A 93 11.03 7.86 -8.82
N GLN A 94 10.18 6.89 -9.15
CA GLN A 94 10.02 5.69 -8.34
C GLN A 94 11.33 4.93 -8.21
N TYR A 95 11.96 4.56 -9.34
CA TYR A 95 13.20 3.81 -9.31
C TYR A 95 14.31 4.56 -8.57
N LYS A 96 14.44 5.87 -8.79
CA LYS A 96 15.38 6.71 -8.04
C LYS A 96 15.15 6.60 -6.54
N SER A 97 13.91 6.77 -6.07
CA SER A 97 13.60 6.67 -4.65
C SER A 97 13.87 5.28 -4.06
N VAL A 98 13.65 4.21 -4.83
CA VAL A 98 13.96 2.84 -4.41
C VAL A 98 15.47 2.68 -4.24
N VAL A 99 16.27 3.14 -5.20
CA VAL A 99 17.74 3.08 -5.11
C VAL A 99 18.24 3.89 -3.92
N GLU A 100 17.78 5.13 -3.74
CA GLU A 100 18.18 5.99 -2.62
C GLU A 100 17.79 5.40 -1.27
N PHE A 101 16.58 4.85 -1.16
CA PHE A 101 16.11 4.19 0.05
C PHE A 101 16.95 2.95 0.40
N LEU A 102 17.21 2.09 -0.58
CA LEU A 102 18.02 0.88 -0.36
C LEU A 102 19.48 1.23 -0.05
N ASP A 103 20.06 2.24 -0.69
CA ASP A 103 21.41 2.71 -0.37
C ASP A 103 21.51 3.16 1.09
N LYS A 104 20.57 4.02 1.51
CA LYS A 104 20.46 4.54 2.89
C LYS A 104 20.19 3.46 3.93
N LYS A 105 19.41 2.42 3.59
CA LYS A 105 18.89 1.44 4.56
C LYS A 105 19.57 0.09 4.57
N LEU A 106 20.25 -0.29 3.49
CA LEU A 106 20.91 -1.59 3.36
C LEU A 106 22.42 -1.50 3.11
N VAL A 107 22.90 -0.48 2.39
CA VAL A 107 24.29 -0.42 1.94
C VAL A 107 25.17 0.40 2.87
N GLN A 108 24.69 1.57 3.31
CA GLN A 108 25.46 2.41 4.21
C GLN A 108 25.43 1.84 5.64
N PRO A 109 26.58 1.76 6.34
CA PRO A 109 26.61 1.31 7.73
C PRO A 109 25.77 2.25 8.59
N SER A 110 24.89 1.68 9.40
CA SER A 110 24.11 2.37 10.43
C SER A 110 25.00 3.00 11.50
#